data_AF-A0A923S8E6-F1
#
_entry.id   AF-A0A923S8E6-F1
#
_cell.length_a   1.000
_cell.length_b   1.000
_cell.length_c   1.000
_cell.angle_alpha   90.00
_cell.angle_beta   90.00
_cell.angle_gamma   90.00
#
_symmetry.space_group_name_H-M   'P 1'
#
loop_
_entity.id
_entity.type
_entity.pdbx_description
1 polymer ?
#
loop_
_entity_poly.entity_id
_entity_poly.type
_entity_poly.pdbx_seq_one_letter_code
_entity_poly.pdbx_strand_id
1 'polypeptide(L)' 'MKEREKIRYRLSVNHLSFAWLIDMLRKRGIETNGPVLSAILAGTRNGPSVDKIIAESIDILDWYERQIGGVS' A
#
# COMPACT_ATOMS: atom_id res chain seq x y z
N MET A 1 -14.52 -3.72 5.89
CA MET A 1 -13.36 -2.79 5.96
C MET A 1 -13.14 -2.23 4.56
N LYS A 2 -13.01 -0.90 4.39
CA LYS A 2 -12.72 -0.31 3.07
C LYS A 2 -11.25 -0.60 2.69
N GLU A 3 -10.92 -0.77 1.42
CA GLU A 3 -9.57 -1.15 0.95
C GLU A 3 -8.45 -0.27 1.54
N ARG A 4 -8.69 1.04 1.62
CA ARG A 4 -7.76 2.03 2.21
C ARG A 4 -7.47 1.76 3.69
N GLU A 5 -8.47 1.31 4.42
CA GLU A 5 -8.35 0.93 5.83
C GLU A 5 -7.60 -0.39 5.99
N LYS A 6 -7.84 -1.36 5.09
CA LYS A 6 -7.07 -2.61 5.02
C LYS A 6 -5.58 -2.34 4.82
N ILE A 7 -5.21 -1.43 3.92
CA ILE A 7 -3.81 -1.05 3.68
C ILE A 7 -3.18 -0.45 4.94
N ARG A 8 -3.84 0.54 5.58
CA ARG A 8 -3.34 1.17 6.81
C ARG A 8 -3.16 0.15 7.94
N TYR A 9 -4.13 -0.72 8.13
CA TYR A 9 -4.09 -1.76 9.16
C TYR A 9 -2.92 -2.74 8.93
N ARG A 10 -2.74 -3.24 7.71
CA ARG A 10 -1.67 -4.19 7.37
C ARG A 10 -0.29 -3.58 7.49
N LEU A 11 -0.12 -2.32 7.09
CA LEU A 11 1.14 -1.61 7.33
C LEU A 11 1.45 -1.50 8.82
N SER A 12 0.45 -1.18 9.65
CA SER A 12 0.61 -1.09 11.10
C SER A 12 0.99 -2.45 11.72
N VAL A 13 0.27 -3.52 11.38
CA VAL A 13 0.50 -4.86 11.96
C VAL A 13 1.86 -5.44 11.54
N ASN A 14 2.28 -5.17 10.31
CA ASN A 14 3.58 -5.63 9.80
C ASN A 14 4.74 -4.68 10.14
N HIS A 15 4.50 -3.61 10.91
CA HIS A 15 5.48 -2.56 11.23
C HIS A 15 6.15 -1.93 9.98
N LEU A 16 5.40 -1.81 8.89
CA LEU A 16 5.85 -1.26 7.61
C LEU A 16 5.53 0.24 7.52
N SER A 17 6.49 1.02 7.04
CA SER A 17 6.31 2.46 6.83
C SER A 17 5.66 2.79 5.48
N PHE A 18 5.08 3.99 5.35
CA PHE A 18 4.65 4.50 4.05
C PHE A 18 5.81 4.65 3.07
N ALA A 19 7.02 4.97 3.55
CA ALA A 19 8.21 5.04 2.70
C ALA A 19 8.54 3.68 2.07
N TRP A 20 8.39 2.59 2.83
CA TRP A 20 8.56 1.23 2.31
C TRP A 20 7.55 0.91 1.21
N LEU A 21 6.26 1.22 1.43
CA LEU A 21 5.23 0.98 0.42
C LEU A 21 5.47 1.82 -0.85
N ILE A 22 5.93 3.06 -0.70
CA ILE A 22 6.30 3.93 -1.82
C ILE A 22 7.47 3.33 -2.62
N ASP A 23 8.50 2.82 -1.95
CA ASP A 23 9.62 2.16 -2.62
C ASP A 23 9.17 0.92 -3.42
N MET A 24 8.28 0.11 -2.84
CA MET A 24 7.71 -1.06 -3.52
C MET A 24 6.84 -0.68 -4.72
N LEU A 25 6.02 0.38 -4.62
CA LEU A 25 5.25 0.90 -5.73
C LEU A 25 6.16 1.42 -6.86
N ARG A 26 7.26 2.10 -6.51
CA ARG A 26 8.25 2.57 -7.49
C ARG A 26 8.92 1.43 -8.23
N LYS A 27 9.25 0.32 -7.54
CA LYS A 27 9.77 -0.90 -8.18
C LYS A 27 8.80 -1.52 -9.19
N ARG A 28 7.50 -1.24 -9.07
CA ARG A 28 6.45 -1.61 -10.04
C ARG A 28 6.16 -0.54 -11.08
N GLY A 29 6.97 0.51 -11.16
CA GLY A 29 6.80 1.63 -12.10
C GLY A 29 5.70 2.61 -11.72
N ILE A 30 5.25 2.62 -10.45
CA ILE A 30 4.22 3.52 -9.96
C ILE A 30 4.87 4.63 -9.13
N GLU A 31 5.00 5.80 -9.75
CA GLU A 31 5.56 6.97 -9.08
C GLU A 31 4.54 7.59 -8.12
N THR A 32 4.91 7.64 -6.84
CA THR A 32 4.13 8.30 -5.79
C THR A 32 5.06 8.88 -4.71
N ASN A 33 4.48 9.62 -3.76
CA ASN A 33 5.15 10.22 -2.64
C ASN A 33 4.29 10.15 -1.35
N GLY A 34 4.90 10.48 -0.22
CA GLY A 34 4.24 10.41 1.11
C GLY A 34 2.92 11.18 1.18
N PRO A 35 2.89 12.47 0.83
CA PRO A 35 1.67 13.27 0.85
C PRO A 35 0.56 12.69 -0.04
N VAL A 36 0.90 12.25 -1.26
CA VAL A 36 -0.07 11.67 -2.20
C VAL A 36 -0.63 10.36 -1.67
N LEU A 37 0.22 9.45 -1.20
CA LEU A 37 -0.22 8.18 -0.64
C LEU A 37 -1.06 8.40 0.63
N SER A 38 -0.68 9.34 1.50
CA SER A 38 -1.46 9.70 2.68
C SER A 38 -2.85 10.24 2.32
N ALA A 39 -2.95 11.14 1.34
CA ALA A 39 -4.23 11.68 0.86
C ALA A 39 -5.13 10.59 0.23
N ILE A 40 -4.51 9.67 -0.52
CA ILE A 40 -5.21 8.49 -1.05
C ILE A 40 -5.77 7.64 0.09
N LEU A 41 -4.96 7.26 1.07
CA LEU A 41 -5.42 6.40 2.17
C LEU A 41 -6.43 7.11 3.09
N ALA A 42 -6.38 8.44 3.19
CA ALA A 42 -7.31 9.26 3.95
C ALA A 42 -8.69 9.43 3.29
N GLY A 43 -8.86 9.07 2.01
CA GLY A 43 -10.14 9.27 1.32
C GLY A 43 -10.25 10.58 0.53
N THR A 44 -9.25 11.47 0.61
CA THR A 44 -9.33 12.85 0.10
C THR A 44 -8.92 12.98 -1.36
N ARG A 45 -8.36 11.91 -1.96
CA ARG A 45 -8.04 11.82 -3.39
C ARG A 45 -8.74 10.61 -4.02
N ASN A 46 -9.31 10.80 -5.21
CA ASN A 46 -10.05 9.80 -5.98
C ASN A 46 -9.68 9.87 -7.47
N GLY A 47 -9.90 8.79 -8.21
CA GLY A 47 -9.71 8.70 -9.66
C GLY A 47 -9.02 7.40 -10.09
N PRO A 48 -8.94 7.10 -11.40
CA PRO A 48 -8.44 5.82 -11.89
C PRO A 48 -7.01 5.49 -11.47
N SER A 49 -6.15 6.50 -11.32
CA SER A 49 -4.79 6.33 -10.83
C SER A 49 -4.74 5.97 -9.33
N VAL A 50 -5.73 6.42 -8.56
CA VAL A 50 -5.87 6.08 -7.14
C VAL A 50 -6.25 4.62 -6.98
N ASP A 51 -7.19 4.14 -7.79
CA ASP A 51 -7.64 2.74 -7.74
C ASP A 51 -6.49 1.79 -8.07
N LYS A 52 -5.65 2.13 -9.06
CA LYS A 52 -4.42 1.40 -9.37
C LYS A 52 -3.46 1.35 -8.18
N ILE A 53 -3.21 2.49 -7.51
CA ILE A 53 -2.34 2.54 -6.34
C ILE A 53 -2.88 1.67 -5.20
N ILE A 54 -4.20 1.68 -4.97
CA ILE A 54 -4.84 0.87 -3.93
C ILE A 54 -4.68 -0.62 -4.24
N ALA A 55 -5.01 -1.04 -5.47
CA ALA A 55 -4.91 -2.43 -5.90
C ALA A 55 -3.46 -2.95 -5.78
N GLU A 56 -2.49 -2.18 -6.27
CA GLU A 56 -1.07 -2.54 -6.24
C GLU A 56 -0.52 -2.55 -4.82
N SER A 57 -0.98 -1.65 -3.94
CA SER A 57 -0.60 -1.67 -2.53
C SER A 57 -1.10 -2.93 -1.83
N ILE A 58 -2.31 -3.40 -2.15
CA ILE A 58 -2.84 -4.65 -1.60
C ILE A 58 -2.02 -5.84 -2.08
N ASP A 59 -1.69 -5.90 -3.37
CA ASP A 59 -0.90 -7.00 -3.93
C ASP A 59 0.54 -7.04 -3.38
N ILE A 60 1.19 -5.88 -3.20
CA ILE A 60 2.49 -5.77 -2.54
C ILE A 60 2.43 -6.34 -1.11
N LEU A 61 1.39 -5.98 -0.36
CA LEU A 61 1.22 -6.47 1.01
C LEU A 61 0.87 -7.96 1.05
N ASP A 62 0.07 -8.46 0.09
CA ASP A 62 -0.24 -9.90 -0.05
C ASP A 62 1.02 -10.70 -0.34
N TRP A 63 1.87 -10.19 -1.24
CA TRP A 63 3.17 -10.78 -1.53
C TRP A 63 4.08 -10.76 -0.29
N TYR A 64 4.21 -9.62 0.39
CA TYR A 64 5.04 -9.50 1.59
C TYR A 64 4.62 -10.47 2.70
N GLU A 65 3.33 -10.53 3.01
CA GLU A 65 2.80 -11.42 4.04
C GLU A 65 2.98 -12.89 3.68
N ARG A 66 2.95 -13.27 2.38
CA ARG A 66 3.31 -14.63 1.94
C ARG A 66 4.79 -14.93 2.11
N GLN A 67 5.68 -13.95 1.92
CA GLN A 67 7.11 -14.15 2.10
C GLN A 67 7.49 -14.26 3.59
N ILE A 68 6.88 -13.43 4.45
CA ILE A 68 7.17 -13.42 5.89
C ILE A 68 6.40 -14.51 6.65
N GLY A 69 5.14 -14.75 6.28
CA GLY A 69 4.32 -15.86 6.79
C GLY A 69 4.67 -17.22 6.18
N GLY A 70 5.75 -17.29 5.39
CA GLY A 70 6.28 -18.50 4.77
C GLY A 70 7.29 -19.27 5.65
N VAL A 71 7.36 -18.99 6.95
CA VAL A 71 7.96 -19.91 7.92
C VAL A 71 6.81 -20.57 8.67
N SER A 72 6.72 -21.87 8.45
CA SER A 72 5.69 -22.80 8.93
C SER A 72 5.37 -22.69 10.42
#